data_AF-A0A212TPU5-F1
#
_entry.id   AF-A0A212TPU5-F1
#
_cell.length_a   1.000
_cell.length_b   1.000
_cell.length_c   1.000
_cell.angle_alpha   90.00
_cell.angle_beta   90.00
_cell.angle_gamma   90.00
#
_symmetry.space_group_name_H-M   'P 1'
#
loop_
_entity.id
_entity.type
_entity.pdbx_description
1 polymer ?
#
loop_
_entity_poly.entity_id
_entity_poly.type
_entity_poly.pdbx_seq_one_letter_code
_entity_poly.pdbx_strand_id
1 'polypeptide(L)'
;MYFNYRNHLRGALIYAAGDTAAALLQHDFSWSRLLGVALVAGTVYAWEVPTYFRWIDRRVPHRPGWTAQLRRASLALAYFNPLWIARHFVFIRLASGHLDTITWALLPMAARSFLLNVPVSLAVNYFIQNKLRPDRRFLVSALFSGVMAVYYALSATWGQ
;
A
#
# COMPACT_ATOMS: atom_id res chain seq x y z
N MET A 1 2.47 21.78 8.90
CA MET A 1 2.04 20.84 7.85
C MET A 1 3.06 20.93 6.72
N TYR A 2 3.79 19.86 6.38
CA TYR A 2 4.83 19.90 5.33
C TYR A 2 4.29 19.19 4.08
N PHE A 3 3.86 19.96 3.08
CA PHE A 3 3.39 19.42 1.80
C PHE A 3 4.61 19.00 0.98
N ASN A 4 4.73 17.70 0.68
CA ASN A 4 5.88 17.17 -0.05
C ASN A 4 5.46 16.77 -1.47
N TYR A 5 5.57 17.72 -2.40
CA TYR A 5 5.22 17.53 -3.82
C TYR A 5 5.80 16.26 -4.44
N ARG A 6 7.02 15.86 -4.03
CA ARG A 6 7.66 14.63 -4.54
C ARG A 6 6.90 13.38 -4.13
N ASN A 7 6.37 13.33 -2.91
CA ASN A 7 5.57 12.18 -2.47
C ASN A 7 4.23 12.10 -3.20
N HIS A 8 3.56 13.23 -3.42
CA HIS A 8 2.31 13.26 -4.17
C HIS A 8 2.51 12.75 -5.61
N LEU A 9 3.53 13.25 -6.31
CA LEU A 9 3.84 12.81 -7.67
C LEU A 9 4.28 11.34 -7.72
N ARG A 10 5.18 10.91 -6.82
CA ARG A 10 5.63 9.51 -6.74
C ARG A 10 4.49 8.57 -6.40
N GLY A 11 3.62 8.96 -5.47
CA GLY A 11 2.44 8.19 -5.08
C GLY A 11 1.53 7.95 -6.27
N ALA A 12 1.16 9.03 -6.97
CA ALA A 12 0.33 8.95 -8.17
C ALA A 12 0.93 8.02 -9.22
N LEU A 13 2.20 8.25 -9.60
CA LEU A 13 2.85 7.49 -10.67
C LEU A 13 3.06 6.01 -10.33
N ILE A 14 3.57 5.70 -9.13
CA ILE A 14 3.97 4.34 -8.78
C ILE A 14 2.75 3.46 -8.54
N TYR A 15 1.75 3.94 -7.80
CA TYR A 15 0.53 3.17 -7.58
C TYR A 15 -0.25 3.00 -8.87
N ALA A 16 -0.39 4.05 -9.69
CA ALA A 16 -1.06 3.93 -10.97
C ALA A 16 -0.34 2.96 -11.90
N ALA A 17 1.00 2.99 -11.98
CA ALA A 17 1.76 2.05 -12.79
C ALA A 17 1.60 0.60 -12.32
N GLY A 18 1.72 0.35 -11.01
CA GLY A 18 1.54 -0.98 -10.43
C GLY A 18 0.13 -1.54 -10.62
N ASP A 19 -0.90 -0.74 -10.34
CA ASP A 19 -2.30 -1.13 -10.54
C ASP A 19 -2.63 -1.30 -12.03
N THR A 20 -2.13 -0.43 -12.91
CA THR A 20 -2.32 -0.55 -14.37
C THR A 20 -1.71 -1.85 -14.90
N ALA A 21 -0.49 -2.18 -14.48
CA ALA A 21 0.14 -3.45 -14.85
C ALA A 21 -0.70 -4.65 -14.37
N ALA A 22 -1.18 -4.61 -13.11
CA ALA A 22 -2.05 -5.63 -12.56
C ALA A 22 -3.41 -5.74 -13.30
N ALA A 23 -3.98 -4.61 -13.72
CA ALA A 23 -5.25 -4.54 -14.45
C ALA A 23 -5.10 -5.07 -15.89
N LEU A 24 -4.00 -4.73 -16.57
CA LEU A 24 -3.69 -5.24 -17.90
C LEU A 24 -3.52 -6.76 -17.90
N LEU A 25 -2.86 -7.32 -16.88
CA LEU A 25 -2.72 -8.78 -16.71
C LEU A 25 -4.06 -9.50 -16.50
N GLN A 26 -5.05 -8.81 -15.91
CA GLN A 26 -6.39 -9.36 -15.64
C GLN A 26 -7.42 -9.00 -16.72
N HIS A 27 -7.00 -8.33 -17.81
CA HIS A 27 -7.91 -7.79 -18.83
C HIS A 27 -9.01 -6.86 -18.27
N ASP A 28 -8.72 -6.15 -17.17
CA ASP A 28 -9.64 -5.29 -16.42
C ASP A 28 -9.15 -3.82 -16.39
N PHE A 29 -8.49 -3.39 -17.46
CA PHE A 29 -7.97 -2.03 -17.58
C PHE A 29 -9.08 -1.04 -17.96
N SER A 30 -9.11 0.11 -17.28
CA SER A 30 -9.91 1.27 -17.69
C SER A 30 -9.20 2.58 -17.34
N TRP A 31 -9.45 3.62 -18.15
CA TRP A 31 -8.90 4.95 -17.93
C TRP A 31 -9.39 5.57 -16.61
N SER A 32 -10.63 5.32 -16.22
CA SER A 32 -11.20 5.80 -14.96
C SER A 32 -10.47 5.17 -13.76
N ARG A 33 -10.16 3.86 -13.82
CA ARG A 33 -9.37 3.17 -12.79
C ARG A 33 -7.98 3.76 -12.65
N LEU A 34 -7.27 3.95 -13.76
CA LEU A 34 -5.94 4.55 -13.78
C LEU A 34 -5.95 5.94 -13.12
N LEU A 35 -6.86 6.82 -13.55
CA LEU A 35 -6.96 8.18 -13.03
C LEU A 35 -7.39 8.20 -11.56
N GLY A 36 -8.35 7.35 -11.17
CA GLY A 36 -8.82 7.26 -9.80
C GLY A 36 -7.76 6.74 -8.83
N VAL A 37 -7.01 5.70 -9.21
CA VAL A 37 -5.89 5.20 -8.41
C VAL A 37 -4.77 6.24 -8.33
N ALA A 38 -4.42 6.90 -9.44
CA ALA A 38 -3.45 8.00 -9.44
C ALA A 38 -3.86 9.12 -8.48
N LEU A 39 -5.14 9.51 -8.50
CA LEU A 39 -5.68 10.55 -7.62
C LEU A 39 -5.62 10.14 -6.15
N VAL A 40 -6.13 8.95 -5.81
CA VAL A 40 -6.14 8.44 -4.42
C VAL A 40 -4.72 8.30 -3.89
N ALA A 41 -3.81 7.73 -4.68
CA ALA A 41 -2.43 7.53 -4.25
C ALA A 41 -1.67 8.85 -4.15
N GLY A 42 -1.90 9.76 -5.10
CA GLY A 42 -1.31 11.09 -5.13
C GLY A 42 -1.86 12.03 -4.07
N THR A 43 -2.98 11.71 -3.41
CA THR A 43 -3.59 12.54 -2.37
C THR A 43 -3.59 11.83 -1.02
N VAL A 44 -4.51 10.88 -0.83
CA VAL A 44 -4.75 10.15 0.42
C VAL A 44 -3.49 9.42 0.86
N TYR A 45 -2.91 8.57 0.01
CA TYR A 45 -1.77 7.74 0.43
C TYR A 45 -0.47 8.53 0.59
N ALA A 46 -0.21 9.48 -0.33
CA ALA A 46 0.93 10.38 -0.24
C ALA A 46 0.92 11.25 1.03
N TRP A 47 -0.24 11.46 1.64
CA TRP A 47 -0.37 12.15 2.92
C TRP A 47 -0.35 11.21 4.12
N GLU A 48 -1.21 10.18 4.15
CA GLU A 48 -1.41 9.32 5.32
C GLU A 48 -0.17 8.48 5.63
N VAL A 49 0.42 7.81 4.63
CA VAL A 49 1.52 6.85 4.85
C VAL A 49 2.75 7.55 5.45
N PRO A 50 3.27 8.66 4.87
CA PRO A 50 4.39 9.36 5.49
C PRO A 50 4.05 9.96 6.85
N THR A 51 2.80 10.37 7.07
CA THR A 51 2.34 10.90 8.36
C THR A 51 2.37 9.83 9.43
N TYR A 52 1.88 8.63 9.12
CA TYR A 52 1.94 7.49 10.03
C TYR A 52 3.38 7.07 10.34
N PHE A 53 4.27 7.05 9.34
CA PHE A 53 5.69 6.75 9.57
C PHE A 53 6.37 7.79 10.48
N ARG A 54 6.05 9.08 10.33
CA ARG A 54 6.52 10.10 11.28
C ARG A 54 5.93 9.93 12.68
N TRP A 55 4.69 9.47 12.79
CA TRP A 55 4.09 9.14 14.07
C TRP A 55 4.83 7.97 14.74
N ILE A 56 5.20 6.92 13.99
CA ILE A 56 6.05 5.84 14.49
C ILE A 56 7.39 6.38 15.01
N ASP A 57 8.03 7.30 14.27
CA ASP A 57 9.30 7.92 14.70
C ASP A 57 9.20 8.64 16.05
N ARG A 58 8.07 9.30 16.31
CA ARG A 58 7.82 9.96 17.60
C ARG A 58 7.47 8.96 18.69
N ARG A 59 6.69 7.92 18.36
CA ARG A 59 6.18 6.95 19.34
C ARG A 59 7.22 5.92 19.77
N VAL A 60 8.09 5.53 18.86
CA VAL A 60 9.16 4.56 19.05
C VAL A 60 10.44 5.13 18.42
N PRO A 61 11.16 6.01 19.13
CA PRO A 61 12.39 6.62 18.62
C PRO A 61 13.41 5.57 18.19
N HIS A 62 14.25 5.91 17.22
CA HIS A 62 15.30 5.02 16.75
C HIS A 62 16.33 4.79 17.85
N ARG A 63 16.48 3.53 18.28
CA ARG A 63 17.41 3.12 19.36
C ARG A 63 18.01 1.76 19.01
N PRO A 64 19.26 1.50 19.41
CA PRO A 64 19.85 0.16 19.30
C PRO A 64 19.01 -0.85 20.10
N GLY A 65 18.79 -2.03 19.52
CA GLY A 65 17.96 -3.09 20.11
C GLY A 65 16.94 -3.67 19.13
N TRP A 66 16.82 -4.99 19.11
CA TRP A 66 15.96 -5.71 18.18
C TRP A 66 14.46 -5.48 18.49
N THR A 67 14.09 -5.35 19.78
CA THR A 67 12.70 -5.14 20.22
C THR A 67 12.13 -3.82 19.70
N ALA A 68 12.90 -2.72 19.76
CA ALA A 68 12.47 -1.42 19.24
C ALA A 68 12.30 -1.46 17.72
N GLN A 69 13.22 -2.12 17.02
CA GLN A 69 13.17 -2.27 15.56
C GLN A 69 11.96 -3.11 15.10
N LEU A 70 11.69 -4.23 15.78
CA LEU A 70 10.49 -5.04 15.54
C LEU A 70 9.22 -4.24 15.84
N ARG A 71 9.16 -3.53 16.97
CA ARG A 71 7.96 -2.73 17.31
C ARG A 71 7.63 -1.71 16.23
N ARG A 72 8.64 -1.04 15.65
CA ARG A 72 8.45 -0.10 14.53
C ARG A 72 7.89 -0.80 13.29
N ALA A 73 8.44 -1.98 12.96
CA ALA A 73 7.97 -2.79 11.84
C ALA A 73 6.52 -3.28 12.05
N SER A 74 6.21 -3.79 13.25
CA SER A 74 4.86 -4.27 13.62
C SER A 74 3.82 -3.15 13.61
N LEU A 75 4.18 -1.93 14.04
CA LEU A 75 3.28 -0.77 13.92
C LEU A 75 3.00 -0.42 12.46
N ALA A 76 4.02 -0.45 11.60
CA ALA A 76 3.82 -0.23 10.16
C ALA A 76 2.95 -1.33 9.54
N LEU A 77 3.16 -2.60 9.90
CA LEU A 77 2.30 -3.71 9.48
C LEU A 77 0.85 -3.53 9.98
N ALA A 78 0.66 -3.11 11.23
CA ALA A 78 -0.65 -2.87 11.81
C ALA A 78 -1.40 -1.69 11.16
N TYR A 79 -0.69 -0.75 10.55
CA TYR A 79 -1.31 0.30 9.73
C TYR A 79 -1.84 -0.27 8.41
N PHE A 80 -1.08 -1.14 7.75
CA PHE A 80 -1.51 -1.86 6.53
C PHE A 80 -2.37 -3.08 6.86
N ASN A 81 -3.23 -2.98 7.87
CA ASN A 81 -4.15 -4.05 8.29
C ASN A 81 -5.24 -4.33 7.24
N PRO A 82 -6.07 -5.38 7.43
CA PRO A 82 -7.13 -5.72 6.49
C PRO A 82 -8.11 -4.58 6.15
N LEU A 83 -8.38 -3.65 7.06
CA LEU A 83 -9.26 -2.51 6.77
C LEU A 83 -8.61 -1.54 5.78
N TRP A 84 -7.30 -1.32 5.89
CA TRP A 84 -6.56 -0.51 4.93
C TRP A 84 -6.61 -1.14 3.52
N ILE A 85 -6.43 -2.46 3.44
CA ILE A 85 -6.49 -3.21 2.18
C ILE A 85 -7.92 -3.20 1.60
N ALA A 86 -8.93 -3.42 2.42
CA ALA A 86 -10.33 -3.37 2.00
C ALA A 86 -10.68 -1.97 1.48
N ARG A 87 -10.24 -0.91 2.15
CA ARG A 87 -10.40 0.47 1.68
C ARG A 87 -9.73 0.67 0.31
N HIS A 88 -8.56 0.09 0.08
CA HIS A 88 -7.92 0.12 -1.24
C HIS A 88 -8.76 -0.59 -2.32
N PHE A 89 -9.33 -1.75 -2.02
CA PHE A 89 -10.25 -2.44 -2.92
C PHE A 89 -11.51 -1.64 -3.24
N VAL A 90 -12.04 -0.91 -2.25
CA VAL A 90 -13.16 0.01 -2.46
C VAL A 90 -12.76 1.12 -3.43
N PHE A 91 -11.60 1.76 -3.24
CA PHE A 91 -11.15 2.81 -4.15
C PHE A 91 -10.94 2.32 -5.58
N ILE A 92 -10.39 1.11 -5.77
CA ILE A 92 -10.27 0.51 -7.10
C ILE A 92 -11.66 0.32 -7.73
N ARG A 93 -12.61 -0.28 -7.01
CA ARG A 93 -13.97 -0.51 -7.53
C ARG A 93 -14.73 0.78 -7.83
N LEU A 94 -14.59 1.79 -6.97
CA LEU A 94 -15.12 3.14 -7.20
C LEU A 94 -14.53 3.74 -8.48
N ALA A 95 -13.21 3.67 -8.65
CA ALA A 95 -12.52 4.20 -9.82
C ALA A 95 -12.84 3.43 -11.11
N SER A 96 -13.09 2.12 -11.01
CA SER A 96 -13.51 1.29 -12.15
C SER A 96 -15.01 1.42 -12.47
N GLY A 97 -15.82 2.06 -11.62
CA GLY A 97 -17.27 2.16 -11.82
C GLY A 97 -18.07 0.93 -11.39
N HIS A 98 -17.45 -0.06 -10.73
CA HIS A 98 -18.08 -1.30 -10.26
C HIS A 98 -18.70 -1.15 -8.85
N LEU A 99 -19.61 -0.18 -8.70
CA LEU A 99 -20.20 0.18 -7.40
C LEU A 99 -20.98 -0.97 -6.75
N ASP A 100 -21.66 -1.77 -7.58
CA ASP A 100 -22.42 -2.96 -7.22
C ASP A 100 -21.56 -4.07 -6.59
N THR A 101 -20.27 -4.10 -6.92
CA THR A 101 -19.31 -5.08 -6.37
C THR A 101 -18.70 -4.66 -5.03
N ILE A 102 -19.06 -3.49 -4.50
CA ILE A 102 -18.63 -3.01 -3.18
C ILE A 102 -19.52 -3.66 -2.13
N THR A 103 -19.07 -4.80 -1.62
CA THR A 103 -19.81 -5.60 -0.63
C THR A 103 -18.95 -5.94 0.58
N TRP A 104 -19.58 -6.50 1.62
CA TRP A 104 -18.87 -7.01 2.79
C TRP A 104 -17.88 -8.14 2.48
N ALA A 105 -17.97 -8.77 1.30
CA ALA A 105 -17.02 -9.78 0.85
C ALA A 105 -15.60 -9.23 0.65
N LEU A 106 -15.42 -7.91 0.54
CA LEU A 106 -14.10 -7.28 0.46
C LEU A 106 -13.28 -7.46 1.74
N LEU A 107 -13.91 -7.55 2.91
CA LEU A 107 -13.22 -7.74 4.19
C LEU A 107 -12.52 -9.10 4.29
N PRO A 108 -13.18 -10.26 4.08
CA PRO A 108 -12.49 -11.55 4.12
C PRO A 108 -11.44 -11.69 3.01
N MET A 109 -11.66 -11.09 1.82
CA MET A 109 -10.63 -11.02 0.77
C MET A 109 -9.39 -10.26 1.27
N ALA A 110 -9.59 -9.06 1.83
CA ALA A 110 -8.51 -8.25 2.37
C ALA A 110 -7.79 -8.92 3.55
N ALA A 111 -8.52 -9.63 4.41
CA ALA A 111 -7.94 -10.40 5.51
C ALA A 111 -7.07 -11.56 5.00
N ARG A 112 -7.52 -12.29 3.97
CA ARG A 112 -6.73 -13.36 3.36
C ARG A 112 -5.47 -12.80 2.70
N SER A 113 -5.58 -11.72 1.91
CA SER A 113 -4.43 -11.03 1.33
C SER A 113 -3.44 -10.58 2.40
N PHE A 114 -3.94 -9.97 3.49
CA PHE A 114 -3.10 -9.57 4.62
C PHE A 114 -2.32 -10.74 5.20
N LEU A 115 -3.01 -11.83 5.56
CA LEU A 115 -2.40 -13.01 6.20
C LEU A 115 -1.33 -13.64 5.32
N LEU A 116 -1.60 -13.79 4.02
CA LEU A 116 -0.62 -14.32 3.05
C LEU A 116 0.63 -13.42 2.95
N ASN A 117 0.45 -12.11 3.10
CA ASN A 117 1.52 -11.14 3.00
C ASN A 117 2.26 -10.84 4.30
N VAL A 118 1.76 -11.27 5.47
CA VAL A 118 2.35 -10.92 6.77
C VAL A 118 3.86 -11.14 6.81
N PRO A 119 4.41 -12.31 6.41
CA PRO A 119 5.85 -12.57 6.53
C PRO A 119 6.70 -11.59 5.71
N VAL A 120 6.35 -11.43 4.43
CA VAL A 120 7.06 -10.56 3.49
C VAL A 120 6.88 -9.09 3.88
N SER A 121 5.66 -8.69 4.22
CA SER A 121 5.35 -7.32 4.62
C SER A 121 6.03 -6.93 5.91
N LEU A 122 6.17 -7.84 6.88
CA LEU A 122 6.91 -7.57 8.11
C LEU A 122 8.39 -7.35 7.82
N ALA A 123 9.01 -8.20 6.98
CA ALA A 123 10.42 -8.06 6.60
C ALA A 123 10.69 -6.74 5.86
N VAL A 124 9.85 -6.40 4.88
CA VAL A 124 9.97 -5.14 4.13
C VAL A 124 9.74 -3.93 5.05
N ASN A 125 8.73 -3.97 5.92
CA ASN A 125 8.50 -2.89 6.88
C ASN A 125 9.63 -2.79 7.91
N TYR A 126 10.25 -3.90 8.30
CA TYR A 126 11.43 -3.88 9.15
C TYR A 126 12.58 -3.12 8.48
N PHE A 127 12.84 -3.40 7.20
CA PHE A 127 13.83 -2.67 6.42
C PHE A 127 13.47 -1.18 6.28
N ILE A 128 12.24 -0.87 5.85
CA ILE A 128 11.77 0.51 5.65
C ILE A 128 11.87 1.33 6.94
N GLN A 129 11.39 0.80 8.06
CA GLN A 129 11.31 1.55 9.30
C GLN A 129 12.67 1.73 10.00
N ASN A 130 13.62 0.83 9.77
CA ASN A 130 14.87 0.81 10.55
C ASN A 130 16.13 1.14 9.75
N LYS A 131 16.14 0.92 8.42
CA LYS A 131 17.33 1.11 7.58
C LYS A 131 17.21 2.27 6.60
N LEU A 132 15.98 2.63 6.20
CA LEU A 132 15.78 3.73 5.28
C LEU A 132 15.66 5.10 5.97
N ARG A 133 16.24 6.10 5.30
CA ARG A 133 16.06 7.52 5.62
C ARG A 133 14.57 7.91 5.50
N PRO A 134 14.03 8.76 6.39
CA PRO A 134 12.61 9.12 6.41
C PRO A 134 12.04 9.60 5.07
N ASP A 135 12.82 10.32 4.27
CA ASP A 135 12.42 10.87 2.97
C ASP A 135 12.24 9.80 1.87
N ARG A 136 12.82 8.60 2.04
CA ARG A 136 12.76 7.50 1.08
C ARG A 136 11.73 6.42 1.45
N ARG A 137 11.25 6.40 2.68
CA ARG A 137 10.36 5.33 3.18
C ARG A 137 9.07 5.20 2.37
N PHE A 138 8.45 6.32 2.03
CA PHE A 138 7.23 6.33 1.22
C PHE A 138 7.47 5.77 -0.19
N LEU A 139 8.56 6.18 -0.85
CA LEU A 139 8.92 5.68 -2.17
C LEU A 139 9.07 4.16 -2.17
N VAL A 140 9.83 3.60 -1.23
CA VAL A 140 10.04 2.14 -1.16
C VAL A 140 8.75 1.41 -0.76
N SER A 141 7.95 1.98 0.13
CA SER A 141 6.63 1.43 0.47
C SER A 141 5.70 1.39 -0.74
N ALA A 142 5.64 2.46 -1.54
CA ALA A 142 4.81 2.53 -2.73
C ALA A 142 5.27 1.52 -3.80
N LEU A 143 6.59 1.40 -4.01
CA LEU A 143 7.16 0.41 -4.94
C LEU A 143 6.80 -1.02 -4.51
N PHE A 144 6.94 -1.33 -3.21
CA PHE A 144 6.53 -2.62 -2.68
C PHE A 144 5.04 -2.89 -2.93
N SER A 145 4.16 -1.92 -2.66
CA SER A 145 2.73 -2.04 -2.96
C SER A 145 2.45 -2.31 -4.44
N GLY A 146 3.12 -1.59 -5.35
CA GLY A 146 2.98 -1.80 -6.79
C GLY A 146 3.43 -3.19 -7.25
N VAL A 147 4.56 -3.69 -6.73
CA VAL A 147 5.03 -5.06 -6.98
C VAL A 147 4.03 -6.08 -6.47
N MET A 148 3.48 -5.89 -5.27
CA MET A 148 2.49 -6.81 -4.70
C MET A 148 1.19 -6.83 -5.51
N ALA A 149 0.75 -5.70 -6.06
CA ALA A 149 -0.42 -5.65 -6.94
C ALA A 149 -0.23 -6.54 -8.18
N VAL A 150 0.94 -6.46 -8.83
CA VAL A 150 1.29 -7.29 -9.98
C VAL A 150 1.43 -8.76 -9.58
N TYR A 151 2.10 -9.06 -8.47
CA TYR A 151 2.24 -10.42 -7.95
C TYR A 151 0.87 -11.08 -7.71
N TYR A 152 -0.08 -10.33 -7.13
CA TYR A 152 -1.42 -10.85 -6.91
C TYR A 152 -2.23 -11.03 -8.18
N ALA A 153 -2.09 -10.13 -9.15
CA ALA A 153 -2.69 -10.32 -10.47
C ALA A 153 -2.20 -11.63 -11.12
N LEU A 154 -0.88 -11.86 -11.13
CA LEU A 154 -0.28 -13.09 -11.64
C LEU A 154 -0.77 -14.34 -10.88
N SER A 155 -0.82 -14.24 -9.55
CA SER A 155 -1.31 -15.35 -8.71
C SER A 155 -2.77 -15.67 -8.98
N ALA A 156 -3.59 -14.67 -9.30
CA ALA A 156 -5.00 -14.86 -9.65
C ALA A 156 -5.17 -15.46 -11.05
N THR A 157 -4.28 -15.15 -12.00
CA THR A 157 -4.34 -15.68 -13.37
C THR A 157 -3.80 -17.10 -13.49
N TRP A 158 -2.81 -17.48 -12.68
CA TRP A 158 -2.14 -18.80 -12.76
C TRP A 158 -2.50 -19.75 -11.60
N GLY A 159 -3.23 -19.27 -10.61
CA GLY A 159 -3.76 -20.06 -9.51
C GLY A 159 -5.13 -20.69 -9.79
N GLN A 160 -5.60 -20.62 -11.04
CA GLN A 160 -6.72 -21.39 -11.59
C GLN A 160 -6.17 -22.48 -12.51
#